data_AF-A0A8S3K1D5-F1
#
_entry.id   AF-A0A8S3K1D5-F1
#
_cell.length_a   1.000
_cell.length_b   1.000
_cell.length_c   1.000
_cell.angle_alpha   90.00
_cell.angle_beta   90.00
_cell.angle_gamma   90.00
#
_symmetry.space_group_name_H-M   'P 1'
#
loop_
_entity.id
_entity.type
_entity.pdbx_description
1 polymer ?
#
loop_
_entity_poly.entity_id
_entity_poly.type
_entity_poly.pdbx_seq_one_letter_code
_entity_poly.pdbx_strand_id
1 'polypeptide(L)'
;VIALILLAAFFTVGGGLTAVIWTDFIQTVVMVISAFILMIISFVKVGGMQQIRNLFPYAVAYTTLHNTTECGVPNQNYFSLIRPFDADLPWFGILFGNGVASIWYWSCDQVIVQRTLAAKNLTHARAGCLVAGI
;
A
#
# COMPACT_ATOMS: atom_id res chain seq x y z
N VAL A 1 -19.75 10.09 1.78
CA VAL A 1 -19.75 8.63 1.96
C VAL A 1 -20.99 7.97 1.35
N ILE A 2 -22.21 8.35 1.75
CA ILE A 2 -23.46 7.76 1.21
C ILE A 2 -23.55 7.84 -0.32
N ALA A 3 -23.23 8.99 -0.92
CA ALA A 3 -23.21 9.16 -2.38
C ALA A 3 -22.23 8.21 -3.09
N LEU A 4 -21.07 7.94 -2.49
CA LEU A 4 -20.08 7.01 -3.05
C LEU A 4 -20.56 5.57 -2.98
N ILE A 5 -21.20 5.18 -1.87
CA ILE A 5 -21.76 3.83 -1.70
C ILE A 5 -22.86 3.59 -2.72
N LEU A 6 -23.77 4.55 -2.91
CA LEU A 6 -24.86 4.42 -3.89
C LEU A 6 -24.34 4.30 -5.33
N LEU A 7 -23.34 5.10 -5.68
CA LEU A 7 -22.70 5.04 -7.00
C LEU A 7 -21.99 3.69 -7.22
N ALA A 8 -21.22 3.24 -6.24
CA ALA A 8 -20.53 1.96 -6.30
C ALA A 8 -21.52 0.78 -6.40
N ALA A 9 -22.59 0.80 -5.61
CA ALA A 9 -23.65 -0.21 -5.65
C ALA A 9 -24.35 -0.23 -7.01
N PHE A 10 -24.68 0.94 -7.57
CA PHE A 10 -25.29 1.06 -8.89
C PHE A 10 -24.42 0.42 -9.99
N PHE A 11 -23.13 0.77 -10.05
CA PHE A 11 -22.22 0.20 -11.04
C PHE A 11 -21.95 -1.30 -10.83
N THR A 12 -21.87 -1.74 -9.57
CA THR A 12 -21.64 -3.16 -9.25
C THR A 12 -22.83 -4.03 -9.63
N VAL A 13 -24.05 -3.59 -9.30
CA VAL A 13 -25.29 -4.32 -9.64
C VAL A 13 -25.56 -4.29 -11.14
N GLY A 14 -25.33 -3.15 -11.80
CA GLY A 14 -25.59 -3.00 -13.23
C GLY A 14 -24.57 -3.70 -14.14
N GLY A 15 -23.30 -3.74 -13.75
CA GLY A 15 -22.20 -4.22 -14.61
C GLY A 15 -21.57 -5.56 -14.22
N GLY A 16 -21.83 -6.06 -13.01
CA GLY A 16 -21.25 -7.32 -12.52
C GLY A 16 -19.72 -7.26 -12.31
N LEU A 17 -19.10 -8.43 -12.12
CA LEU A 17 -17.67 -8.56 -11.78
C LEU A 17 -16.75 -7.94 -12.86
N THR A 18 -17.12 -8.05 -14.14
CA THR A 18 -16.31 -7.52 -15.25
C THR A 18 -16.25 -5.99 -15.23
N ALA A 19 -17.36 -5.30 -14.99
CA ALA A 19 -17.38 -3.85 -14.92
C ALA A 19 -16.50 -3.33 -13.77
N VAL A 20 -16.59 -3.99 -12.60
CA VAL A 20 -15.78 -3.65 -11.42
C VAL A 20 -14.28 -3.82 -11.70
N ILE A 21 -13.87 -4.91 -12.35
CA ILE A 21 -12.45 -5.13 -12.68
C ILE A 21 -11.92 -4.05 -13.63
N TRP A 22 -12.71 -3.63 -14.62
CA TRP A 22 -12.30 -2.57 -15.55
C TRP A 22 -12.17 -1.20 -14.88
N THR A 23 -13.11 -0.84 -14.00
CA THR A 23 -13.03 0.42 -13.25
C THR A 23 -11.84 0.43 -12.29
N ASP A 24 -11.58 -0.69 -11.61
CA ASP A 24 -10.43 -0.84 -10.71
C ASP A 24 -9.09 -0.74 -11.46
N PHE A 25 -9.02 -1.29 -12.68
CA PHE A 25 -7.82 -1.20 -13.51
C PHE A 25 -7.49 0.26 -13.85
N ILE A 26 -8.48 1.01 -14.33
CA ILE A 26 -8.32 2.44 -14.65
C ILE A 26 -7.91 3.22 -13.39
N GLN A 27 -8.56 2.96 -12.26
CA GLN A 27 -8.23 3.59 -10.98
C GLN A 27 -6.78 3.31 -10.58
N THR A 28 -6.31 2.07 -10.74
CA THR A 28 -4.92 1.68 -10.43
C THR A 28 -3.93 2.46 -11.29
N VAL A 29 -4.17 2.59 -12.59
CA VAL A 29 -3.31 3.38 -13.50
C VAL A 29 -3.25 4.84 -13.05
N VAL A 30 -4.40 5.45 -12.75
CA VAL A 30 -4.49 6.84 -12.28
C VAL A 30 -3.75 7.03 -10.94
N MET A 31 -3.89 6.09 -10.01
CA MET A 31 -3.22 6.14 -8.71
C MET A 31 -1.69 6.01 -8.85
N VAL A 32 -1.21 5.11 -9.70
CA VAL A 32 0.23 4.91 -9.95
C VAL A 32 0.85 6.18 -10.54
N ILE A 33 0.25 6.76 -11.58
CA ILE A 33 0.74 8.01 -12.19
C ILE A 33 0.75 9.15 -11.16
N SER A 34 -0.34 9.29 -10.39
CA SER A 34 -0.44 10.32 -9.36
C SER A 34 0.62 10.17 -8.27
N ALA A 35 0.89 8.93 -7.84
CA ALA A 35 1.93 8.63 -6.87
C ALA A 35 3.33 9.02 -7.39
N PHE A 36 3.65 8.71 -8.65
CA PHE A 36 4.92 9.11 -9.26
C PHE A 36 5.07 10.64 -9.35
N ILE A 37 4.02 11.35 -9.77
CA ILE A 37 4.04 12.82 -9.84
C ILE A 37 4.25 13.41 -8.44
N LEU A 38 3.49 12.95 -7.44
CA LEU A 38 3.62 13.40 -6.06
C LEU A 38 5.01 13.10 -5.49
N MET A 39 5.56 11.93 -5.79
CA MET A 39 6.92 11.56 -5.40
C MET A 39 7.93 12.57 -5.96
N ILE A 40 7.91 12.84 -7.27
CA ILE A 40 8.85 13.78 -7.90
C ILE A 40 8.74 15.18 -7.30
N ILE A 41 7.51 15.71 -7.17
CA ILE A 41 7.29 17.04 -6.57
C ILE A 41 7.81 17.07 -5.13
N SER A 42 7.58 16.01 -4.35
CA SER A 42 8.05 15.91 -2.96
C SER A 42 9.58 15.87 -2.90
N PHE A 43 10.23 15.09 -3.75
CA PHE A 43 11.69 15.03 -3.82
C PHE A 43 12.30 16.38 -4.20
N VAL A 44 11.71 17.10 -5.16
CA VAL A 44 12.16 18.44 -5.57
C VAL A 44 11.98 19.44 -4.43
N LYS A 45 10.83 19.44 -3.75
CA LYS A 45 10.57 20.35 -2.63
C LYS A 45 11.47 20.12 -1.42
N VAL A 46 11.81 18.87 -1.13
CA VAL A 46 12.73 18.55 -0.02
C VAL A 46 14.19 18.85 -0.38
N GLY A 47 14.53 18.94 -1.66
CA GLY A 47 15.91 19.21 -2.11
C GLY A 47 16.74 17.94 -2.33
N GLY A 48 16.09 16.82 -2.67
CA GLY A 48 16.73 15.55 -2.98
C GLY A 48 17.00 14.63 -1.78
N MET A 49 17.60 13.47 -2.07
CA MET A 49 17.77 12.38 -1.09
C MET A 49 18.64 12.74 0.11
N GLN A 50 19.67 13.57 -0.09
CA GLN A 50 20.54 14.00 1.01
C GLN A 50 19.81 14.89 2.00
N GLN A 51 18.95 15.78 1.50
CA GLN A 51 18.15 16.63 2.36
C GLN A 51 17.07 15.85 3.10
N ILE A 52 16.49 14.82 2.48
CA ILE A 52 15.59 13.89 3.18
C ILE A 52 16.32 13.29 4.39
N ARG A 53 17.54 12.78 4.24
CA ARG A 53 18.30 12.20 5.35
C ARG A 53 18.58 13.20 6.48
N ASN A 54 18.84 14.46 6.14
CA ASN A 54 19.18 15.49 7.13
C ASN A 54 17.94 16.07 7.83
N LEU A 55 16.82 16.19 7.12
CA LEU A 55 15.59 16.83 7.60
C LEU A 55 14.61 15.83 8.25
N PHE A 56 14.66 14.55 7.86
CA PHE A 56 13.77 13.52 8.41
C PHE A 56 13.82 13.41 9.95
N PRO A 57 14.99 13.49 10.62
CA PRO A 57 15.07 13.47 12.09
C PRO A 57 14.30 14.61 12.79
N TYR A 58 14.06 15.72 12.09
CA TYR A 58 13.38 16.89 12.62
C TYR A 58 11.90 16.95 12.20
N ALA A 59 11.42 15.95 11.45
CA ALA A 59 10.04 15.87 11.00
C ALA A 59 9.11 15.40 12.14
N VAL A 60 8.84 16.29 13.09
CA VAL A 60 7.93 16.05 14.24
C VAL A 60 6.57 16.65 13.95
N ALA A 61 5.50 15.90 14.24
CA ALA A 61 4.13 16.39 14.07
C ALA A 61 3.81 17.52 15.06
N TYR A 62 3.18 18.60 14.58
CA TYR A 62 2.81 19.76 15.40
C TYR A 62 1.63 19.48 16.35
N THR A 63 0.74 18.54 15.98
CA THR A 63 -0.42 18.16 16.78
C THR A 63 -0.43 16.66 17.03
N THR A 64 -0.32 16.24 18.28
CA THR A 64 -0.51 14.86 18.72
C THR A 64 -1.89 14.71 19.39
N LEU A 65 -2.58 13.60 19.12
CA LEU A 65 -3.93 13.30 19.61
C LEU A 65 -3.99 13.13 21.14
N HIS A 66 -2.85 12.85 21.76
CA HIS A 66 -2.63 12.90 23.19
C HIS A 66 -1.40 13.78 23.45
N ASN A 67 -1.44 14.59 24.50
CA ASN A 67 -0.35 15.49 24.93
C ASN A 67 0.85 14.69 25.48
N THR A 68 1.21 13.62 24.81
CA THR A 68 2.32 12.73 25.08
C THR A 68 3.40 13.02 24.02
N THR A 69 4.58 13.40 24.49
CA THR A 69 5.76 13.76 23.67
C THR A 69 6.44 12.55 23.02
N GLU A 70 5.91 11.34 23.21
CA GLU A 70 6.53 10.09 22.77
C GLU A 70 6.06 9.61 21.39
N CYS A 71 4.92 10.11 20.89
CA CYS A 71 4.37 9.68 19.61
C CYS A 71 4.72 10.66 18.48
N GLY A 72 4.97 10.14 17.27
CA GLY A 72 5.26 10.97 16.09
C GLY A 72 6.69 11.51 16.00
N VAL A 73 7.61 11.02 16.85
CA VAL A 73 9.05 11.28 16.70
C VAL A 73 9.71 10.20 15.83
N PRO A 74 10.59 10.58 14.87
CA PRO A 74 11.30 9.62 14.05
C PRO A 74 12.27 8.79 14.90
N ASN A 75 12.14 7.46 14.84
CA ASN A 75 13.03 6.52 15.51
C ASN A 75 14.48 6.71 15.01
N GLN A 76 15.47 6.64 15.90
CA GLN A 76 16.90 6.81 15.57
C GLN A 76 17.41 5.92 14.42
N ASN A 77 16.82 4.73 14.24
CA ASN A 77 17.14 3.79 13.16
C ASN A 77 16.16 3.87 11.97
N TYR A 78 15.77 5.07 11.56
CA TYR A 78 14.76 5.30 10.53
C TYR A 78 15.15 4.77 9.13
N PHE A 79 16.44 4.65 8.82
CA PHE A 79 16.93 4.04 7.57
C PHE A 79 17.26 2.54 7.67
N SER A 80 17.11 1.92 8.84
CA SER A 80 17.34 0.48 9.00
C SER A 80 16.03 -0.29 8.86
N LEU A 81 15.95 -1.12 7.82
CA LEU A 81 14.82 -2.02 7.60
C LEU A 81 14.83 -3.22 8.56
N ILE A 82 16.03 -3.75 8.84
CA ILE A 82 16.23 -4.87 9.77
C ILE A 82 16.48 -4.29 11.16
N ARG A 83 15.64 -4.68 12.13
CA ARG A 83 15.69 -4.17 13.50
C ARG A 83 15.85 -5.32 14.50
N PRO A 84 16.55 -5.10 15.64
CA PRO A 84 16.76 -6.12 16.66
C PRO A 84 15.44 -6.55 17.32
N PHE A 85 15.49 -7.61 18.12
CA PHE A 85 14.30 -8.20 18.77
C PHE A 85 13.59 -7.25 19.74
N ASP A 86 14.30 -6.31 20.35
CA ASP A 86 13.76 -5.36 21.33
C ASP A 86 13.09 -4.13 20.69
N ALA A 87 13.06 -4.04 19.36
CA ALA A 87 12.38 -2.96 18.66
C ALA A 87 10.88 -3.24 18.50
N ASP A 88 10.05 -2.19 18.38
CA ASP A 88 8.60 -2.32 18.17
C ASP A 88 8.23 -3.18 16.95
N LEU A 89 9.07 -3.11 15.90
CA LEU A 89 8.97 -3.91 14.68
C LEU A 89 10.27 -4.71 14.50
N PRO A 90 10.42 -5.88 15.14
CA PRO A 90 11.62 -6.69 15.02
C PRO A 90 11.63 -7.40 13.66
N TRP A 91 12.83 -7.66 13.13
CA TRP A 91 12.99 -8.31 11.82
C TRP A 91 12.26 -9.65 11.72
N PHE A 92 12.23 -10.40 12.82
CA PHE A 92 11.57 -11.70 12.90
C PHE A 92 10.05 -11.57 12.76
N GLY A 93 9.45 -10.58 13.43
CA GLY A 93 8.02 -10.29 13.33
C GLY A 93 7.63 -9.81 11.93
N ILE A 94 8.47 -9.00 11.29
CA ILE A 94 8.28 -8.61 9.89
C ILE A 94 8.35 -9.83 8.98
N LEU A 95 9.35 -10.70 9.13
CA LEU A 95 9.54 -11.83 8.22
C LEU A 95 8.42 -12.87 8.35
N PHE A 96 8.15 -13.36 9.57
CA PHE A 96 7.20 -14.44 9.79
C PHE A 96 5.77 -13.94 9.99
N GLY A 97 5.58 -12.85 10.72
CA GLY A 97 4.27 -12.26 10.94
C GLY A 97 3.68 -11.71 9.63
N ASN A 98 4.42 -10.85 8.93
CA ASN A 98 3.96 -10.33 7.64
C ASN A 98 3.92 -11.42 6.57
N GLY A 99 4.84 -12.39 6.59
CA GLY A 99 4.85 -13.51 5.65
C GLY A 99 3.56 -14.34 5.73
N VAL A 100 3.15 -14.76 6.94
CA VAL A 100 1.92 -15.51 7.15
C VAL A 100 0.68 -14.67 6.79
N ALA A 101 0.65 -13.41 7.23
CA ALA A 101 -0.45 -12.50 6.89
C ALA A 101 -0.58 -12.28 5.37
N SER A 102 0.55 -12.16 4.66
CA SER A 102 0.58 -12.03 3.20
C SER A 102 0.04 -13.27 2.51
N ILE A 103 0.44 -14.47 2.95
CA ILE A 103 -0.08 -15.72 2.37
C ILE A 103 -1.60 -15.79 2.52
N TRP A 104 -2.11 -15.49 3.72
CA TRP A 104 -3.55 -15.45 3.97
C TRP A 104 -4.25 -14.42 3.09
N TYR A 105 -3.74 -13.20 3.02
CA TYR A 105 -4.33 -12.13 2.22
C TYR A 105 -4.37 -12.50 0.73
N TRP A 106 -3.24 -12.93 0.14
CA TRP A 106 -3.17 -13.20 -1.30
C TRP A 106 -3.81 -14.52 -1.73
N SER A 107 -3.89 -15.51 -0.82
CA SER A 107 -4.31 -16.89 -1.17
C SER A 107 -5.68 -17.28 -0.62
N CYS A 108 -6.16 -16.62 0.44
CA CYS A 108 -7.40 -16.96 1.12
C CYS A 108 -8.46 -15.85 1.04
N ASP A 109 -8.09 -14.62 0.64
CA ASP A 109 -9.07 -13.57 0.39
C ASP A 109 -9.88 -13.88 -0.88
N GLN A 110 -11.19 -14.03 -0.69
CA GLN A 110 -12.12 -14.43 -1.72
C GLN A 110 -12.11 -13.46 -2.92
N VAL A 111 -11.96 -12.16 -2.70
CA VAL A 111 -11.99 -11.17 -3.80
C VAL A 111 -10.78 -11.34 -4.71
N ILE A 112 -9.61 -11.63 -4.13
CA ILE A 112 -8.36 -11.82 -4.88
C ILE A 112 -8.37 -13.16 -5.62
N VAL A 113 -8.80 -14.23 -4.95
CA VAL A 113 -8.92 -15.55 -5.57
C VAL A 113 -9.91 -15.52 -6.74
N GLN A 114 -11.06 -14.84 -6.59
CA GLN A 114 -12.04 -14.70 -7.66
C GLN A 114 -11.51 -13.97 -8.89
N ARG A 115 -10.72 -12.88 -8.71
CA ARG A 115 -10.08 -12.16 -9.82
C ARG A 115 -9.10 -13.05 -10.58
N THR A 116 -8.36 -13.89 -9.86
CA THR A 116 -7.41 -14.83 -10.45
C THR A 116 -8.12 -15.95 -11.22
N LEU A 117 -9.24 -16.46 -10.69
CA LEU A 117 -10.07 -17.47 -11.35
C LEU A 117 -10.83 -16.92 -12.56
N ALA A 118 -11.11 -15.62 -12.60
CA ALA A 118 -11.73 -14.95 -13.75
C ALA A 118 -10.77 -14.80 -14.95
N ALA A 119 -9.50 -15.18 -14.81
CA ALA A 119 -8.54 -15.18 -15.92
C ALA A 119 -8.95 -16.19 -17.00
N LYS A 120 -8.72 -15.84 -18.26
CA LYS A 120 -9.12 -16.65 -19.42
C LYS A 120 -8.53 -18.08 -19.38
N ASN A 121 -7.24 -18.18 -19.00
CA ASN A 121 -6.48 -19.43 -18.97
C ASN A 121 -5.47 -19.40 -17.81
N LEU A 122 -4.94 -20.56 -17.41
CA LEU A 122 -3.91 -20.67 -16.37
C LEU A 122 -2.64 -19.87 -16.69
N THR A 123 -2.23 -19.80 -17.96
CA THR A 123 -1.08 -18.99 -18.39
C THR A 123 -1.30 -17.51 -18.12
N HIS A 124 -2.51 -16.99 -18.37
CA HIS A 124 -2.85 -15.60 -18.08
C HIS A 124 -2.91 -15.33 -16.58
N ALA A 125 -3.45 -16.27 -15.79
CA ALA A 125 -3.45 -16.17 -14.33
C ALA A 125 -2.02 -16.09 -13.77
N ARG A 126 -1.13 -17.01 -14.19
CA ARG A 126 0.28 -17.02 -13.76
C ARG A 126 1.03 -15.75 -14.18
N ALA A 127 0.83 -15.30 -15.42
CA ALA A 127 1.43 -14.05 -15.90
C ALA A 127 0.94 -12.84 -15.09
N GLY A 128 -0.35 -12.79 -14.76
CA GLY A 128 -0.91 -11.76 -13.88
C GLY A 128 -0.29 -11.77 -12.49
N CYS A 129 -0.13 -12.96 -11.87
CA CYS A 129 0.55 -13.11 -10.59
C CYS A 129 2.01 -12.63 -10.63
N LEU A 130 2.74 -12.92 -11.72
CA LEU A 130 4.13 -12.46 -11.89
C LEU A 130 4.22 -10.94 -12.00
N VAL A 131 3.33 -10.31 -12.78
CA VAL A 131 3.28 -8.85 -12.90
C VAL A 131 2.91 -8.20 -11.57
N ALA A 132 2.01 -8.79 -10.79
CA ALA A 132 1.63 -8.27 -9.48
C ALA A 132 2.75 -8.38 -8.42
N GLY A 133 3.66 -9.33 -8.57
CA GLY A 133 4.78 -9.53 -7.65
C GLY A 133 6.03 -8.69 -7.93
N ILE A 134 6.09 -8.00 -9.07
CA ILE A 134 7.19 -7.12 -9.49
C ILE A 134 6.82 -5.66 -9.18
#